data_AF-A0A2T0M571-F1
#
_entry.id   AF-A0A2T0M571-F1
#
_cell.length_a   1.000
_cell.length_b   1.000
_cell.length_c   1.000
_cell.angle_alpha   90.00
_cell.angle_beta   90.00
_cell.angle_gamma   90.00
#
_symmetry.space_group_name_H-M   'P 1'
#
loop_
_entity.id
_entity.type
_entity.pdbx_description
1 polymer ?
#
loop_
_entity_poly.entity_id
_entity_poly.type
_entity_poly.pdbx_seq_one_letter_code
_entity_poly.pdbx_strand_id
1 'polypeptide(L)'
;MDYRRGVVTGESVWRAIVLYGVNSATYKFAFGATLLEIAATGRNHVTLEDLAPQYAELLCRALQRQPRQGTAVRSKFLDACRAFNAGELDRDTLHRRTAQLGFNNVIDAFPQLGGQQAPVRYYEDQRKHSATPGLVLRDELLELASSVHAQDLDAETTARWRLVETAWATGISNAVLAPSLVYDSVTQHLVLKTKQRRKSVTGVVAALSGYQDGRCAYCNEGMAQGDSAGPIVEHVLPWKLLTRRWRGPDVDAIWNLVLSCWPCNQAKRDRAPHETWMPWLEQRNNDLIESRHPLREVLMAQTGETAAARHATLKLAYQRATELLPAVWAPPAGAHIT
;
A
#
# COMPACT_ATOMS: atom_id res chain seq x y z
N MET A 1 2.29 14.08 13.21
CA MET A 1 2.26 12.69 12.70
C MET A 1 0.85 12.27 12.83
N ASP A 2 0.20 11.93 11.74
CA ASP A 2 -1.22 11.78 11.83
C ASP A 2 -1.60 10.42 11.24
N TYR A 3 -2.32 9.71 12.07
CA TYR A 3 -2.94 8.41 11.97
C TYR A 3 -4.31 8.65 11.28
N ARG A 4 -4.30 9.45 10.19
CA ARG A 4 -5.10 10.69 9.98
C ARG A 4 -6.61 10.62 9.91
N ARG A 5 -7.24 9.46 10.05
CA ARG A 5 -8.68 9.33 9.74
C ARG A 5 -9.44 8.38 10.66
N GLY A 6 -8.85 7.99 11.78
CA GLY A 6 -9.49 7.05 12.68
C GLY A 6 -8.74 6.80 13.98
N VAL A 7 -9.16 5.74 14.66
CA VAL A 7 -8.58 5.30 15.93
C VAL A 7 -7.14 4.84 15.70
N VAL A 8 -6.24 5.30 16.57
CA VAL A 8 -4.87 4.80 16.61
C VAL A 8 -4.91 3.36 17.13
N THR A 9 -4.66 2.40 16.25
CA THR A 9 -4.65 0.97 16.55
C THR A 9 -3.31 0.37 16.12
N GLY A 10 -3.01 -0.84 16.59
CA GLY A 10 -1.86 -1.61 16.09
C GLY A 10 -1.90 -1.81 14.58
N GLU A 11 -3.09 -1.94 13.98
CA GLU A 11 -3.24 -2.08 12.53
C GLU A 11 -2.99 -0.78 11.76
N SER A 12 -3.58 0.34 12.22
CA SER A 12 -3.43 1.62 11.52
C SER A 12 -2.00 2.15 11.57
N VAL A 13 -1.28 1.89 12.68
CA VAL A 13 0.16 2.22 12.79
C VAL A 13 1.01 1.30 11.90
N TRP A 14 0.68 0.02 11.78
CA TRP A 14 1.41 -0.91 10.92
C TRP A 14 1.27 -0.52 9.45
N ARG A 15 0.04 -0.25 9.01
CA ARG A 15 -0.26 0.29 7.68
C ARG A 15 0.53 1.57 7.44
N ALA A 16 0.58 2.48 8.41
CA ALA A 16 1.34 3.72 8.27
C ALA A 16 2.84 3.46 8.03
N ILE A 17 3.47 2.53 8.76
CA ILE A 17 4.87 2.13 8.58
C ILE A 17 5.12 1.62 7.16
N VAL A 18 4.27 0.71 6.69
CA VAL A 18 4.36 0.11 5.35
C VAL A 18 4.16 1.16 4.26
N LEU A 19 3.18 2.06 4.42
CA LEU A 19 2.81 3.04 3.40
C LEU A 19 3.77 4.25 3.36
N TYR A 20 4.10 4.83 4.51
CA TYR A 20 4.77 6.13 4.62
C TYR A 20 6.20 6.07 5.14
N GLY A 21 6.63 4.93 5.71
CA GLY A 21 8.03 4.72 6.09
C GLY A 21 8.98 4.86 4.90
N VAL A 22 10.19 5.37 5.12
CA VAL A 22 11.16 5.64 4.05
C VAL A 22 11.51 4.36 3.29
N ASN A 23 11.49 4.44 1.96
CA ASN A 23 11.79 3.32 1.07
C ASN A 23 13.16 3.48 0.41
N SER A 24 14.23 3.21 1.17
CA SER A 24 15.61 3.13 0.63
C SER A 24 15.90 1.75 0.02
N ALA A 25 15.24 0.71 0.54
CA ALA A 25 15.24 -0.65 0.03
C ALA A 25 13.89 -1.31 0.32
N THR A 26 13.57 -2.39 -0.39
CA THR A 26 12.34 -3.19 -0.16
C THR A 26 12.41 -4.07 1.08
N TYR A 27 13.54 -4.02 1.81
CA TYR A 27 13.78 -4.69 3.07
C TYR A 27 12.64 -4.55 4.07
N LYS A 28 12.03 -3.37 4.20
CA LYS A 28 10.94 -3.17 5.15
C LYS A 28 9.72 -4.06 4.86
N PHE A 29 9.42 -4.32 3.57
CA PHE A 29 8.27 -5.15 3.19
C PHE A 29 8.55 -6.62 3.52
N ALA A 30 9.73 -7.11 3.16
CA ALA A 30 10.16 -8.46 3.51
C ALA A 30 10.23 -8.65 5.04
N PHE A 31 10.73 -7.64 5.76
CA PHE A 31 10.86 -7.68 7.21
C PHE A 31 9.50 -7.67 7.89
N GLY A 32 8.57 -6.79 7.47
CA GLY A 32 7.21 -6.77 7.99
C GLY A 32 6.48 -8.10 7.79
N ALA A 33 6.55 -8.68 6.58
CA ALA A 33 5.97 -9.99 6.30
C ALA A 33 6.61 -11.10 7.16
N THR A 34 7.93 -11.08 7.31
CA THR A 34 8.65 -12.04 8.17
C THR A 34 8.22 -11.92 9.64
N LEU A 35 8.06 -10.69 10.14
CA LEU A 35 7.61 -10.44 11.51
C LEU A 35 6.19 -10.98 11.76
N LEU A 36 5.25 -10.73 10.84
CA LEU A 36 3.88 -11.25 10.95
C LEU A 36 3.84 -12.78 10.95
N GLU A 37 4.58 -13.42 10.04
CA GLU A 37 4.61 -14.88 9.94
C GLU A 37 5.18 -15.53 11.20
N ILE A 38 6.27 -14.98 11.73
CA ILE A 38 6.88 -15.50 12.96
C ILE A 38 6.00 -15.22 14.17
N ALA A 39 5.38 -14.04 14.26
CA ALA A 39 4.47 -13.70 15.35
C ALA A 39 3.25 -14.63 15.38
N ALA A 40 2.75 -15.07 14.22
CA ALA A 40 1.67 -16.04 14.11
C ALA A 40 2.02 -17.42 14.73
N THR A 41 3.30 -17.71 14.96
CA THR A 41 3.73 -18.93 15.67
C THR A 41 3.64 -18.83 17.20
N GLY A 42 3.28 -17.66 17.74
CA GLY A 42 3.15 -17.42 19.18
C GLY A 42 4.49 -17.27 19.92
N ARG A 43 5.59 -17.03 19.19
CA ARG A 43 6.91 -16.81 19.79
C ARG A 43 7.03 -15.39 20.32
N ASN A 44 7.53 -15.23 21.54
CA ASN A 44 7.76 -13.91 22.15
C ASN A 44 9.21 -13.42 22.02
N HIS A 45 10.13 -14.31 21.65
CA HIS A 45 11.53 -13.97 21.36
C HIS A 45 11.96 -14.67 20.09
N VAL A 46 12.68 -13.96 19.23
CA VAL A 46 13.25 -14.49 18.00
C VAL A 46 14.65 -13.99 17.74
N THR A 47 15.52 -14.88 17.28
CA THR A 47 16.88 -14.58 16.88
C THR A 47 16.93 -14.06 15.43
N LEU A 48 18.08 -13.55 15.00
CA LEU A 48 18.27 -13.17 13.59
C LEU A 48 18.32 -14.41 12.69
N GLU A 49 18.79 -15.53 13.23
CA GLU A 49 18.80 -16.84 12.59
C GLU A 49 17.38 -17.39 12.39
N ASP A 50 16.44 -17.10 13.30
CA ASP A 50 15.02 -17.43 13.12
C ASP A 50 14.38 -16.60 12.00
N LEU A 51 14.70 -15.30 11.94
CA LEU A 51 14.14 -14.37 10.93
C LEU A 51 14.75 -14.59 9.53
N ALA A 52 16.02 -15.01 9.46
CA ALA A 52 16.81 -15.03 8.23
C ALA A 52 16.20 -15.88 7.09
N PRO A 53 15.71 -17.11 7.30
CA PRO A 53 15.21 -17.96 6.23
C PRO A 53 14.07 -17.30 5.43
N GLN A 54 13.02 -16.86 6.13
CA GLN A 54 11.86 -16.28 5.47
C GLN A 54 12.18 -14.92 4.84
N TYR A 55 12.93 -14.08 5.55
CA TYR A 55 13.37 -12.79 5.04
C TYR A 55 14.21 -12.92 3.75
N ALA A 56 15.13 -13.88 3.70
CA ALA A 56 15.96 -14.14 2.53
C ALA A 56 15.13 -14.65 1.35
N GLU A 57 14.24 -15.62 1.59
CA GLU A 57 13.39 -16.23 0.56
C GLU A 57 12.50 -15.17 -0.11
N LEU A 58 11.85 -14.29 0.67
CA LEU A 58 11.02 -13.20 0.14
C LEU A 58 11.82 -12.27 -0.79
N LEU A 59 13.04 -11.90 -0.39
CA LEU A 59 13.90 -11.01 -1.18
C LEU A 59 14.51 -11.71 -2.40
N CYS A 60 14.86 -13.00 -2.31
CA CYS A 60 15.30 -13.80 -3.45
C CYS A 60 14.22 -13.88 -4.52
N ARG A 61 12.97 -14.19 -4.12
CA ARG A 61 11.81 -14.19 -5.02
C ARG A 61 11.55 -12.80 -5.60
N ALA A 62 11.74 -11.75 -4.82
CA ALA A 62 11.61 -10.38 -5.31
C ALA A 62 12.64 -10.03 -6.39
N LEU A 63 13.91 -10.39 -6.18
CA LEU A 63 14.99 -10.18 -7.14
C LEU A 63 14.77 -10.90 -8.47
N GLN A 64 14.18 -12.10 -8.45
CA GLN A 64 13.83 -12.82 -9.68
C GLN A 64 12.78 -12.07 -10.52
N ARG A 65 11.87 -11.33 -9.86
CA ARG A 65 10.78 -10.58 -10.53
C ARG A 65 11.22 -9.18 -10.94
N GLN A 66 12.04 -8.54 -10.11
CA GLN A 66 12.57 -7.21 -10.31
C GLN A 66 14.01 -7.11 -9.76
N PRO A 67 15.03 -6.96 -10.62
CA PRO A 67 16.43 -6.95 -10.19
C PRO A 67 16.81 -5.79 -9.25
N ARG A 68 16.05 -4.68 -9.30
CA ARG A 68 16.27 -3.51 -8.44
C ARG A 68 15.38 -3.57 -7.19
N GLN A 69 16.01 -3.83 -6.04
CA GLN A 69 15.37 -3.93 -4.71
C GLN A 69 15.83 -2.82 -3.74
N GLY A 70 16.53 -1.80 -4.24
CA GLY A 70 16.90 -0.63 -3.45
C GLY A 70 17.46 0.49 -4.30
N THR A 71 17.74 1.60 -3.64
CA THR A 71 18.33 2.80 -4.26
C THR A 71 19.86 2.74 -4.28
N ALA A 72 20.47 1.99 -3.35
CA ALA A 72 21.92 1.79 -3.30
C ALA A 72 22.44 1.00 -4.51
N VAL A 73 23.58 1.42 -5.05
CA VAL A 73 24.22 0.80 -6.22
C VAL A 73 24.71 -0.62 -5.92
N ARG A 74 25.16 -0.87 -4.68
CA ARG A 74 25.69 -2.17 -4.24
C ARG A 74 25.10 -2.55 -2.89
N SER A 75 24.86 -3.85 -2.71
CA SER A 75 24.48 -4.40 -1.41
C SER A 75 24.96 -5.83 -1.31
N LYS A 76 25.91 -6.09 -0.41
CA LYS A 76 26.47 -7.43 -0.18
C LYS A 76 25.39 -8.47 0.13
N PHE A 77 24.32 -8.06 0.82
CA PHE A 77 23.19 -8.94 1.11
C PHE A 77 22.40 -9.27 -0.17
N LEU A 78 21.99 -8.28 -0.97
CA LEU A 78 21.33 -8.56 -2.25
C LEU A 78 22.22 -9.36 -3.21
N ASP A 79 23.54 -9.16 -3.17
CA ASP A 79 24.49 -9.94 -3.96
C ASP A 79 24.49 -11.42 -3.54
N ALA A 80 24.38 -11.72 -2.24
CA ALA A 80 24.21 -13.09 -1.76
C ALA A 80 22.88 -13.70 -2.24
N CYS A 81 21.78 -12.93 -2.21
CA CYS A 81 20.49 -13.38 -2.76
C CYS A 81 20.57 -13.64 -4.27
N ARG A 82 21.30 -12.81 -5.04
CA ARG A 82 21.51 -13.02 -6.48
C ARG A 82 22.34 -14.28 -6.75
N ALA A 83 23.42 -14.50 -6.00
CA ALA A 83 24.24 -15.70 -6.12
C ALA A 83 23.43 -16.97 -5.81
N PHE A 84 22.56 -16.93 -4.79
CA PHE A 84 21.63 -18.03 -4.50
C PHE A 84 20.68 -18.28 -5.66
N ASN A 85 20.06 -17.23 -6.21
CA ASN A 85 19.17 -17.35 -7.37
C ASN A 85 19.87 -17.90 -8.62
N ALA A 86 21.18 -17.71 -8.75
CA ALA A 86 22.01 -18.24 -9.84
C ALA A 86 22.51 -19.67 -9.59
N GLY A 87 22.25 -20.24 -8.40
CA GLY A 87 22.76 -21.56 -8.00
C GLY A 87 24.23 -21.57 -7.55
N GLU A 88 24.83 -20.39 -7.34
CA GLU A 88 26.23 -20.21 -6.96
C GLU A 88 26.45 -20.21 -5.44
N LEU A 89 25.37 -20.18 -4.66
CA LEU A 89 25.39 -20.10 -3.21
C LEU A 89 24.33 -21.06 -2.64
N ASP A 90 24.73 -21.89 -1.68
CA ASP A 90 23.81 -22.83 -1.04
C ASP A 90 22.88 -22.13 -0.03
N ARG A 91 21.79 -22.80 0.32
CA ARG A 91 20.74 -22.27 1.20
C ARG A 91 21.24 -21.96 2.60
N ASP A 92 22.09 -22.79 3.19
CA ASP A 92 22.59 -22.58 4.54
C ASP A 92 23.51 -21.37 4.60
N THR A 93 24.35 -21.20 3.57
CA THR A 93 25.18 -20.01 3.40
C THR A 93 24.32 -18.76 3.20
N LEU A 94 23.21 -18.83 2.46
CA LEU A 94 22.27 -17.71 2.31
C LEU A 94 21.71 -17.27 3.67
N HIS A 95 21.21 -18.22 4.46
CA HIS A 95 20.63 -17.92 5.77
C HIS A 95 21.67 -17.28 6.71
N ARG A 96 22.89 -17.84 6.79
CA ARG A 96 23.98 -17.27 7.59
C ARG A 96 24.34 -15.84 7.16
N ARG A 97 24.50 -15.60 5.85
CA ARG A 97 24.78 -14.24 5.33
C ARG A 97 23.63 -13.28 5.60
N THR A 98 22.40 -13.76 5.58
CA THR A 98 21.21 -12.97 5.87
C THR A 98 21.18 -12.53 7.33
N ALA A 99 21.43 -13.44 8.28
CA ALA A 99 21.53 -13.09 9.70
C ALA A 99 22.64 -12.03 9.95
N GLN A 100 23.77 -12.14 9.27
CA GLN A 100 24.92 -11.23 9.41
C GLN A 100 24.73 -9.85 8.75
N LEU A 101 24.01 -9.76 7.63
CA LEU A 101 24.00 -8.57 6.77
C LEU A 101 22.61 -7.99 6.51
N GLY A 102 21.58 -8.83 6.52
CA GLY A 102 20.23 -8.50 6.08
C GLY A 102 19.49 -7.55 7.02
N PHE A 103 19.87 -7.55 8.30
CA PHE A 103 19.17 -6.83 9.36
C PHE A 103 19.87 -5.55 9.84
N ASN A 104 21.01 -5.19 9.25
CA ASN A 104 21.87 -4.10 9.72
C ASN A 104 21.18 -2.75 9.88
N ASN A 105 20.20 -2.45 9.01
CA ASN A 105 19.50 -1.16 9.01
C ASN A 105 17.99 -1.30 9.22
N VAL A 106 17.39 -2.41 8.79
CA VAL A 106 15.92 -2.52 8.73
C VAL A 106 15.29 -2.58 10.12
N ILE A 107 15.94 -3.21 11.10
CA ILE A 107 15.42 -3.29 12.48
C ILE A 107 15.33 -1.90 13.12
N ASP A 108 16.32 -1.03 12.88
CA ASP A 108 16.33 0.32 13.43
C ASP A 108 15.40 1.28 12.67
N ALA A 109 15.24 1.05 11.36
CA ALA A 109 14.48 1.92 10.48
C ALA A 109 12.98 1.57 10.39
N PHE A 110 12.61 0.31 10.59
CA PHE A 110 11.22 -0.15 10.43
C PHE A 110 10.22 0.61 11.32
N PRO A 111 10.47 0.88 12.61
CA PRO A 111 9.50 1.60 13.43
C PRO A 111 9.51 3.11 13.19
N GLN A 112 10.26 3.64 12.20
CA GLN A 112 10.34 5.08 11.97
C GLN A 112 9.31 5.58 10.96
N LEU A 113 8.59 6.62 11.36
CA LEU A 113 7.63 7.38 10.56
C LEU A 113 8.03 8.84 10.58
N GLY A 114 8.15 9.50 9.42
CA GLY A 114 8.43 10.94 9.37
C GLY A 114 9.67 11.41 10.18
N GLY A 115 10.65 10.54 10.40
CA GLY A 115 11.85 10.83 11.18
C GLY A 115 11.71 10.71 12.71
N GLN A 116 10.59 10.20 13.22
CA GLN A 116 10.44 9.84 14.64
C GLN A 116 9.95 8.40 14.78
N GLN A 117 10.01 7.87 16.00
CA GLN A 117 9.48 6.55 16.34
C GLN A 117 7.96 6.53 16.21
N ALA A 118 7.41 5.44 15.68
CA ALA A 118 5.99 5.16 15.68
C ALA A 118 5.46 5.09 17.12
N PRO A 119 4.19 5.48 17.35
CA PRO A 119 3.60 5.49 18.69
C PRO A 119 3.40 4.08 19.27
N VAL A 120 3.28 3.06 18.41
CA VAL A 120 3.19 1.64 18.78
C VAL A 120 4.50 0.95 18.43
N ARG A 121 4.98 0.09 19.33
CA ARG A 121 6.19 -0.72 19.13
C ARG A 121 5.79 -2.19 18.98
N TYR A 122 6.20 -2.81 17.89
CA TYR A 122 5.91 -4.23 17.61
C TYR A 122 6.96 -5.20 18.16
N TYR A 123 8.15 -4.68 18.51
CA TYR A 123 9.22 -5.45 19.11
C TYR A 123 10.16 -4.54 19.93
N GLU A 124 10.92 -5.15 20.83
CA GLU A 124 12.13 -4.57 21.41
C GLU A 124 13.38 -5.11 20.71
N ASP A 125 14.31 -4.22 20.38
CA ASP A 125 15.62 -4.63 19.87
C ASP A 125 16.57 -4.99 21.01
N GLN A 126 16.90 -6.27 21.15
CA GLN A 126 17.82 -6.79 22.15
C GLN A 126 19.09 -7.39 21.53
N ARG A 127 19.45 -7.00 20.30
CA ARG A 127 20.64 -7.53 19.58
C ARG A 127 21.97 -7.29 20.30
N LYS A 128 22.07 -6.26 21.15
CA LYS A 128 23.35 -5.82 21.77
C LYS A 128 23.45 -6.06 23.28
N HIS A 129 22.35 -6.36 23.97
CA HIS A 129 22.26 -6.29 25.43
C HIS A 129 21.54 -7.48 26.08
N SER A 130 21.55 -8.65 25.43
CA SER A 130 20.89 -9.87 25.93
C SER A 130 21.83 -11.08 25.89
N ALA A 131 21.62 -12.02 26.82
CA ALA A 131 22.21 -13.35 26.77
C ALA A 131 21.74 -14.15 25.54
N THR A 132 20.58 -13.79 24.98
CA THR A 132 20.02 -14.31 23.73
C THR A 132 19.75 -13.14 22.76
N PRO A 133 20.75 -12.71 21.97
CA PRO A 133 20.60 -11.62 21.01
C PRO A 133 19.45 -11.85 20.03
N GLY A 134 18.58 -10.87 19.86
CA GLY A 134 17.39 -11.01 19.03
C GLY A 134 16.38 -9.89 19.23
N LEU A 135 15.12 -10.18 18.89
CA LEU A 135 13.98 -9.30 19.10
C LEU A 135 13.01 -9.93 20.10
N VAL A 136 12.53 -9.14 21.05
CA VAL A 136 11.39 -9.54 21.88
C VAL A 136 10.13 -8.99 21.23
N LEU A 137 9.26 -9.89 20.75
CA LEU A 137 8.01 -9.52 20.11
C LEU A 137 7.02 -9.04 21.16
N ARG A 138 6.27 -7.99 20.82
CA ARG A 138 5.27 -7.39 21.70
C ARG A 138 3.88 -7.94 21.41
N ASP A 139 2.99 -7.84 22.39
CA ASP A 139 1.59 -8.26 22.28
C ASP A 139 0.91 -7.61 21.08
N GLU A 140 1.20 -6.33 20.79
CA GLU A 140 0.63 -5.63 19.63
C GLU A 140 0.97 -6.30 18.29
N LEU A 141 2.13 -6.97 18.17
CA LEU A 141 2.48 -7.73 16.96
C LEU A 141 1.81 -9.11 16.94
N LEU A 142 1.69 -9.76 18.09
CA LEU A 142 1.05 -11.08 18.22
C LEU A 142 -0.46 -10.98 17.94
N GLU A 143 -1.11 -9.95 18.49
CA GLU A 143 -2.50 -9.61 18.21
C GLU A 143 -2.69 -9.30 16.72
N LEU A 144 -1.78 -8.52 16.13
CA LEU A 144 -1.81 -8.18 14.70
C LEU A 144 -1.72 -9.42 13.81
N ALA A 145 -0.79 -10.33 14.13
CA ALA A 145 -0.57 -11.55 13.36
C ALA A 145 -1.71 -12.57 13.49
N SER A 146 -2.49 -12.50 14.57
CA SER A 146 -3.66 -13.35 14.81
C SER A 146 -5.00 -12.68 14.48
N SER A 147 -4.97 -11.40 14.07
CA SER A 147 -6.19 -10.65 13.76
C SER A 147 -6.82 -11.12 12.46
N VAL A 148 -8.14 -10.87 12.33
CA VAL A 148 -8.88 -11.12 11.08
C VAL A 148 -8.34 -10.34 9.88
N HIS A 149 -7.55 -9.28 10.14
CA HIS A 149 -6.94 -8.43 9.13
C HIS A 149 -5.51 -8.86 8.74
N ALA A 150 -4.93 -9.89 9.36
CA ALA A 150 -3.56 -10.32 9.05
C ALA A 150 -3.34 -10.62 7.56
N GLN A 151 -4.33 -11.25 6.91
CA GLN A 151 -4.29 -11.53 5.46
C GLN A 151 -4.37 -10.25 4.63
N ASP A 152 -5.20 -9.29 5.03
CA ASP A 152 -5.29 -7.98 4.38
C ASP A 152 -3.95 -7.24 4.48
N LEU A 153 -3.28 -7.27 5.63
CA LEU A 153 -2.00 -6.61 5.84
C LEU A 153 -0.88 -7.23 4.99
N ASP A 154 -0.86 -8.55 4.80
CA ASP A 154 0.10 -9.20 3.89
C ASP A 154 -0.17 -8.83 2.43
N ALA A 155 -1.45 -8.84 2.01
CA ALA A 155 -1.85 -8.44 0.68
C ALA A 155 -1.52 -6.96 0.40
N GLU A 156 -1.81 -6.07 1.35
CA GLU A 156 -1.47 -4.63 1.30
C GLU A 156 0.05 -4.41 1.23
N THR A 157 0.82 -5.13 2.04
CA THR A 157 2.30 -5.07 2.05
C THR A 157 2.86 -5.53 0.71
N THR A 158 2.36 -6.64 0.17
CA THR A 158 2.75 -7.16 -1.14
C THR A 158 2.41 -6.17 -2.24
N ALA A 159 1.18 -5.66 -2.28
CA ALA A 159 0.73 -4.69 -3.28
C ALA A 159 1.61 -3.42 -3.24
N ARG A 160 1.90 -2.93 -2.03
CA ARG A 160 2.78 -1.79 -1.84
C ARG A 160 4.18 -2.06 -2.35
N TRP A 161 4.76 -3.22 -2.03
CA TRP A 161 6.06 -3.63 -2.53
C TRP A 161 6.10 -3.64 -4.06
N ARG A 162 5.08 -4.20 -4.73
CA ARG A 162 4.99 -4.21 -6.21
C ARG A 162 4.99 -2.83 -6.82
N LEU A 163 4.31 -1.88 -6.21
CA LEU A 163 4.29 -0.49 -6.66
C LEU A 163 5.68 0.14 -6.52
N VAL A 164 6.38 -0.08 -5.40
CA VAL A 164 7.75 0.42 -5.21
C VAL A 164 8.71 -0.17 -6.26
N GLU A 165 8.69 -1.49 -6.43
CA GLU A 165 9.50 -2.20 -7.44
C GLU A 165 9.26 -1.65 -8.84
N THR A 166 7.99 -1.45 -9.20
CA THR A 166 7.60 -0.95 -10.51
C THR A 166 8.15 0.45 -10.72
N ALA A 167 7.95 1.37 -9.75
CA ALA A 167 8.44 2.74 -9.86
C ALA A 167 9.94 2.82 -10.13
N TRP A 168 10.75 2.05 -9.39
CA TRP A 168 12.20 2.03 -9.54
C TRP A 168 12.68 1.47 -10.87
N ALA A 169 11.93 0.53 -11.44
CA ALA A 169 12.28 -0.12 -12.70
C ALA A 169 11.93 0.72 -13.92
N THR A 170 10.83 1.48 -13.83
CA THR A 170 10.28 2.21 -14.97
C THR A 170 10.68 3.66 -14.98
N GLY A 171 11.21 4.19 -13.88
CA GLY A 171 11.54 5.62 -13.76
C GLY A 171 10.34 6.48 -14.09
N ILE A 172 9.15 6.16 -13.55
CA ILE A 172 7.94 6.98 -13.69
C ILE A 172 8.23 8.30 -12.99
N SER A 173 8.89 9.19 -13.72
CA SER A 173 9.20 10.57 -13.42
C SER A 173 9.21 11.25 -14.79
N ASN A 174 8.08 11.86 -15.14
CA ASN A 174 7.95 12.89 -16.18
C ASN A 174 8.17 12.47 -17.64
N ALA A 175 7.06 12.23 -18.37
CA ALA A 175 6.78 12.81 -19.70
C ALA A 175 5.64 12.06 -20.41
N VAL A 176 5.03 12.72 -21.40
CA VAL A 176 3.88 12.31 -22.26
C VAL A 176 4.05 10.95 -23.00
N LEU A 177 5.24 10.33 -22.92
CA LEU A 177 5.57 9.03 -23.52
C LEU A 177 6.03 7.97 -22.48
N ALA A 178 5.92 8.27 -21.18
CA ALA A 178 6.37 7.41 -20.10
C ALA A 178 5.40 6.23 -19.84
N PRO A 179 5.90 5.10 -19.28
CA PRO A 179 5.05 4.07 -18.70
C PRO A 179 3.95 4.69 -17.82
N SER A 180 2.68 4.38 -18.10
CA SER A 180 1.56 4.80 -17.27
C SER A 180 1.03 3.62 -16.46
N LEU A 181 0.75 3.84 -15.18
CA LEU A 181 0.02 2.88 -14.38
C LEU A 181 -1.47 3.16 -14.59
N VAL A 182 -2.18 2.20 -15.19
CA VAL A 182 -3.60 2.32 -15.49
C VAL A 182 -4.39 1.25 -14.75
N TYR A 183 -5.64 1.55 -14.45
CA TYR A 183 -6.59 0.57 -13.96
C TYR A 183 -7.10 -0.29 -15.13
N ASP A 184 -7.12 -1.60 -14.93
CA ASP A 184 -7.81 -2.53 -15.81
C ASP A 184 -9.06 -3.06 -15.09
N SER A 185 -10.24 -2.64 -15.55
CA SER A 185 -11.52 -2.96 -14.92
C SER A 185 -11.94 -4.42 -15.10
N VAL A 186 -11.42 -5.11 -16.12
CA VAL A 186 -11.74 -6.53 -16.36
C VAL A 186 -11.04 -7.40 -15.33
N THR A 187 -9.75 -7.15 -15.10
CA THR A 187 -8.98 -7.93 -14.12
C THR A 187 -8.99 -7.32 -12.72
N GLN A 188 -9.47 -6.08 -12.57
CA GLN A 188 -9.35 -5.27 -11.35
C GLN A 188 -7.91 -5.11 -10.84
N HIS A 189 -6.97 -4.91 -11.76
CA HIS A 189 -5.55 -4.74 -11.47
C HIS A 189 -5.03 -3.37 -11.91
N LEU A 190 -4.01 -2.89 -11.22
CA LEU A 190 -3.13 -1.86 -11.73
C LEU A 190 -2.15 -2.50 -12.72
N VAL A 191 -2.16 -1.98 -13.94
CA VAL A 191 -1.36 -2.48 -15.05
C VAL A 191 -0.41 -1.40 -15.50
N LEU A 192 0.87 -1.74 -15.59
CA LEU A 192 1.85 -0.91 -16.24
C LEU A 192 1.66 -1.01 -17.76
N LYS A 193 1.29 0.09 -18.40
CA LYS A 193 1.15 0.20 -19.85
C LYS A 193 2.33 0.99 -20.42
N THR A 194 3.08 0.36 -21.31
CA THR A 194 4.07 1.01 -22.18
C THR A 194 3.56 0.98 -23.62
N LYS A 195 4.31 1.59 -24.57
CA LYS A 195 3.98 1.51 -26.00
C LYS A 195 3.88 0.07 -26.53
N GLN A 196 4.60 -0.87 -25.90
CA GLN A 196 4.83 -2.21 -26.46
C GLN A 196 4.31 -3.34 -25.58
N ARG A 197 4.06 -3.08 -24.29
CA ARG A 197 3.71 -4.13 -23.32
C ARG A 197 2.71 -3.63 -22.29
N ARG A 198 1.84 -4.54 -21.84
CA ARG A 198 1.05 -4.42 -20.61
C ARG A 198 1.56 -5.45 -19.62
N LYS A 199 1.81 -5.04 -18.38
CA LYS A 199 2.26 -5.93 -17.30
C LYS A 199 1.41 -5.67 -16.06
N SER A 200 0.75 -6.71 -15.54
CA SER A 200 0.05 -6.62 -14.26
C SER A 200 1.04 -6.30 -13.13
N VAL A 201 0.67 -5.37 -12.26
CA VAL A 201 1.49 -4.94 -11.12
C VAL A 201 0.91 -5.48 -9.81
N THR A 202 -0.34 -5.13 -9.50
CA THR A 202 -1.03 -5.57 -8.29
C THR A 202 -2.54 -5.37 -8.42
N GLY A 203 -3.34 -6.11 -7.67
CA GLY A 203 -4.79 -5.90 -7.55
C GLY A 203 -5.10 -4.54 -6.92
N VAL A 204 -6.19 -3.90 -7.35
CA VAL A 204 -6.59 -2.56 -6.87
C VAL A 204 -7.06 -2.60 -5.41
N VAL A 205 -7.78 -3.64 -5.00
CA VAL A 205 -8.24 -3.81 -3.61
C VAL A 205 -7.05 -3.73 -2.65
N ALA A 206 -6.04 -4.59 -2.82
CA ALA A 206 -4.86 -4.58 -1.97
C ALA A 206 -4.05 -3.26 -2.07
N ALA A 207 -4.04 -2.61 -3.24
CA ALA A 207 -3.33 -1.34 -3.43
C ALA A 207 -4.00 -0.15 -2.73
N LEU A 208 -5.33 -0.17 -2.55
CA LEU A 208 -6.10 0.92 -1.95
C LEU A 208 -6.49 0.66 -0.49
N SER A 209 -6.60 -0.60 -0.06
CA SER A 209 -7.11 -0.99 1.26
C SER A 209 -6.38 -0.29 2.41
N GLY A 210 -5.04 -0.28 2.39
CA GLY A 210 -4.25 0.38 3.43
C GLY A 210 -4.49 1.90 3.53
N TYR A 211 -4.92 2.56 2.45
CA TYR A 211 -5.24 4.00 2.42
C TYR A 211 -6.67 4.31 2.88
N GLN A 212 -7.47 3.27 3.11
CA GLN A 212 -8.80 3.32 3.70
C GLN A 212 -8.89 2.54 5.02
N ASP A 213 -7.75 2.12 5.58
CA ASP A 213 -7.66 1.35 6.83
C ASP A 213 -8.50 0.05 6.82
N GLY A 214 -8.61 -0.62 5.67
CA GLY A 214 -9.46 -1.81 5.52
C GLY A 214 -10.96 -1.53 5.71
N ARG A 215 -11.39 -0.26 5.62
CA ARG A 215 -12.77 0.19 5.84
C ARG A 215 -13.42 0.72 4.57
N CYS A 216 -14.74 0.65 4.55
CA CYS A 216 -15.57 1.19 3.48
C CYS A 216 -15.41 2.71 3.40
N ALA A 217 -15.13 3.23 2.20
CA ALA A 217 -14.95 4.67 1.97
C ALA A 217 -16.18 5.53 2.34
N TYR A 218 -17.36 4.92 2.43
CA TYR A 218 -18.63 5.63 2.67
C TYR A 218 -19.16 5.49 4.09
N CYS A 219 -19.28 4.28 4.63
CA CYS A 219 -19.83 4.07 5.98
C CYS A 219 -18.74 3.85 7.05
N ASN A 220 -17.47 3.80 6.65
CA ASN A 220 -16.32 3.57 7.55
C ASN A 220 -16.34 2.24 8.32
N GLU A 221 -17.21 1.30 7.95
CA GLU A 221 -17.25 -0.05 8.51
C GLU A 221 -16.10 -0.92 7.96
N GLY A 222 -15.60 -1.84 8.79
CA GLY A 222 -14.56 -2.79 8.39
C GLY A 222 -14.99 -3.70 7.25
N MET A 223 -14.06 -4.00 6.33
CA MET A 223 -14.26 -4.89 5.19
C MET A 223 -13.17 -5.96 5.20
N ALA A 224 -13.38 -7.05 5.93
CA ALA A 224 -12.41 -8.15 5.93
C ALA A 224 -12.43 -8.90 4.58
N GLN A 225 -11.26 -9.31 4.09
CA GLN A 225 -11.20 -10.33 3.03
C GLN A 225 -11.79 -11.65 3.55
N GLY A 226 -12.75 -12.21 2.82
CA GLY A 226 -13.42 -13.48 3.16
C GLY A 226 -14.90 -13.34 3.48
N ASP A 227 -15.41 -12.13 3.70
CA ASP A 227 -16.85 -11.88 3.66
C ASP A 227 -17.38 -12.17 2.25
N SER A 228 -18.56 -12.79 2.15
CA SER A 228 -19.15 -13.28 0.89
C SER A 228 -19.25 -12.28 -0.26
N ALA A 229 -19.13 -10.96 0.01
CA ALA A 229 -19.09 -9.92 -1.02
C ALA A 229 -17.71 -9.25 -1.19
N GLY A 230 -16.83 -9.27 -0.18
CA GLY A 230 -15.54 -8.56 -0.16
C GLY A 230 -15.61 -7.04 -0.46
N PRO A 231 -14.46 -6.35 -0.50
CA PRO A 231 -14.39 -4.96 -0.93
C PRO A 231 -14.70 -4.81 -2.43
N ILE A 232 -15.57 -3.86 -2.78
CA ILE A 232 -15.91 -3.54 -4.17
C ILE A 232 -15.12 -2.31 -4.63
N VAL A 233 -14.37 -2.45 -5.73
CA VAL A 233 -13.75 -1.31 -6.43
C VAL A 233 -14.84 -0.47 -7.09
N GLU A 234 -14.97 0.77 -6.63
CA GLU A 234 -16.11 1.62 -6.91
C GLU A 234 -15.68 2.98 -7.44
N HIS A 235 -16.43 3.50 -8.40
CA HIS A 235 -16.20 4.79 -9.04
C HIS A 235 -17.00 5.88 -8.34
N VAL A 236 -16.33 6.77 -7.60
CA VAL A 236 -16.99 7.88 -6.88
C VAL A 236 -17.87 8.68 -7.83
N LEU A 237 -17.30 9.17 -8.93
CA LEU A 237 -18.06 9.68 -10.05
C LEU A 237 -18.34 8.52 -11.02
N PRO A 238 -19.61 8.20 -11.29
CA PRO A 238 -19.98 6.95 -11.94
C PRO A 238 -19.49 6.88 -13.39
N TRP A 239 -19.07 5.69 -13.82
CA TRP A 239 -18.61 5.40 -15.18
C TRP A 239 -19.57 5.87 -16.29
N LYS A 240 -20.89 5.82 -16.02
CA LYS A 240 -21.95 6.31 -16.91
C LYS A 240 -21.83 7.79 -17.30
N LEU A 241 -20.96 8.57 -16.66
CA LEU A 241 -20.60 9.89 -17.15
C LEU A 241 -19.94 9.82 -18.54
N LEU A 242 -19.16 8.77 -18.84
CA LEU A 242 -18.53 8.59 -20.17
C LEU A 242 -19.54 8.36 -21.29
N THR A 243 -20.73 7.86 -21.00
CA THR A 243 -21.83 7.76 -21.98
C THR A 243 -22.60 9.07 -22.15
N ARG A 244 -22.20 10.13 -21.44
CA ARG A 244 -22.76 11.49 -21.55
C ARG A 244 -21.71 12.42 -22.16
N ARG A 245 -22.03 13.71 -22.29
CA ARG A 245 -21.09 14.75 -22.79
C ARG A 245 -20.03 15.10 -21.73
N TRP A 246 -19.43 14.10 -21.09
CA TRP A 246 -18.41 14.29 -20.07
C TRP A 246 -17.18 14.98 -20.65
N ARG A 247 -16.77 16.05 -19.99
CA ARG A 247 -15.57 16.83 -20.31
C ARG A 247 -14.70 17.01 -19.07
N GLY A 248 -14.62 16.01 -18.20
CA GLY A 248 -13.75 16.03 -17.02
C GLY A 248 -12.55 15.08 -17.16
N PRO A 249 -11.78 14.88 -16.09
CA PRO A 249 -10.73 13.87 -16.04
C PRO A 249 -11.28 12.47 -16.33
N ASP A 250 -10.41 11.55 -16.72
CA ASP A 250 -10.78 10.15 -16.93
C ASP A 250 -11.40 9.58 -15.64
N VAL A 251 -12.64 9.10 -15.72
CA VAL A 251 -13.37 8.57 -14.55
C VAL A 251 -12.93 7.15 -14.20
N ASP A 252 -12.30 6.41 -15.12
CA ASP A 252 -11.72 5.08 -14.86
C ASP A 252 -10.35 5.19 -14.16
N ALA A 253 -9.86 6.40 -13.93
CA ALA A 253 -8.56 6.65 -13.33
C ALA A 253 -8.57 6.54 -11.79
N ILE A 254 -7.40 6.21 -11.24
CA ILE A 254 -7.20 5.86 -9.82
C ILE A 254 -7.72 6.93 -8.85
N TRP A 255 -7.63 8.22 -9.22
CA TRP A 255 -8.13 9.32 -8.41
C TRP A 255 -9.62 9.21 -8.05
N ASN A 256 -10.39 8.48 -8.87
CA ASN A 256 -11.84 8.31 -8.75
C ASN A 256 -12.24 6.92 -8.20
N LEU A 257 -11.27 6.02 -7.95
CA LEU A 257 -11.52 4.66 -7.46
C LEU A 257 -11.41 4.59 -5.95
N VAL A 258 -12.40 4.01 -5.27
CA VAL A 258 -12.40 3.72 -3.83
C VAL A 258 -12.85 2.29 -3.57
N LEU A 259 -12.66 1.79 -2.35
CA LEU A 259 -13.24 0.51 -1.91
C LEU A 259 -14.50 0.77 -1.09
N SER A 260 -15.58 0.08 -1.43
CA SER A 260 -16.87 0.18 -0.76
C SER A 260 -17.41 -1.18 -0.37
N CYS A 261 -18.20 -1.22 0.70
CA CYS A 261 -18.99 -2.39 1.04
C CYS A 261 -20.19 -2.52 0.08
N TRP A 262 -20.70 -3.74 -0.06
CA TRP A 262 -21.85 -4.03 -0.93
C TRP A 262 -23.09 -3.16 -0.63
N PRO A 263 -23.52 -2.95 0.63
CA PRO A 263 -24.67 -2.08 0.92
C PRO A 263 -24.50 -0.64 0.41
N CYS A 264 -23.32 -0.04 0.62
CA CYS A 264 -23.06 1.33 0.15
C CYS A 264 -23.00 1.41 -1.37
N ASN A 265 -22.36 0.44 -2.03
CA ASN A 265 -22.29 0.37 -3.48
C ASN A 265 -23.69 0.30 -4.11
N GLN A 266 -24.55 -0.57 -3.58
CA GLN A 266 -25.94 -0.75 -4.02
C GLN A 266 -26.83 0.46 -3.75
N ALA A 267 -26.58 1.18 -2.65
CA ALA A 267 -27.29 2.42 -2.33
C ALA A 267 -26.86 3.56 -3.27
N LYS A 268 -25.56 3.70 -3.54
CA LYS A 268 -25.03 4.77 -4.40
C LYS A 268 -25.47 4.63 -5.85
N ARG A 269 -25.31 3.45 -6.46
CA ARG A 269 -25.57 3.18 -7.90
C ARG A 269 -24.85 4.19 -8.81
N ASP A 270 -25.50 4.60 -9.91
CA ASP A 270 -25.03 5.61 -10.87
C ASP A 270 -25.10 7.07 -10.34
N ARG A 271 -25.05 7.30 -9.02
CA ARG A 271 -25.06 8.66 -8.42
C ARG A 271 -23.67 9.02 -7.91
N ALA A 272 -23.38 10.31 -7.88
CA ALA A 272 -22.24 10.85 -7.13
C ALA A 272 -22.61 10.95 -5.63
N PRO A 273 -21.65 10.81 -4.70
CA PRO A 273 -21.92 11.13 -3.29
C PRO A 273 -22.19 12.62 -3.13
N HIS A 274 -22.85 13.01 -2.03
CA HIS A 274 -23.10 14.41 -1.70
C HIS A 274 -21.78 15.20 -1.56
N GLU A 275 -21.80 16.50 -1.86
CA GLU A 275 -20.58 17.32 -1.98
C GLU A 275 -19.78 17.38 -0.68
N THR A 276 -20.46 17.28 0.45
CA THR A 276 -19.86 17.25 1.79
C THR A 276 -18.94 16.04 2.01
N TRP A 277 -19.03 14.99 1.19
CA TRP A 277 -18.15 13.83 1.25
C TRP A 277 -16.87 14.00 0.40
N MET A 278 -16.88 14.88 -0.59
CA MET A 278 -15.75 15.08 -1.51
C MET A 278 -14.43 15.48 -0.85
N PRO A 279 -14.39 16.23 0.27
CA PRO A 279 -13.15 16.49 1.01
C PRO A 279 -12.42 15.21 1.43
N TRP A 280 -13.13 14.12 1.73
CA TRP A 280 -12.49 12.85 2.05
C TRP A 280 -11.77 12.24 0.85
N LEU A 281 -12.38 12.28 -0.35
CA LEU A 281 -11.74 11.80 -1.57
C LEU A 281 -10.47 12.60 -1.86
N GLU A 282 -10.55 13.92 -1.71
CA GLU A 282 -9.42 14.82 -1.89
C GLU A 282 -8.28 14.46 -0.94
N GLN A 283 -8.56 14.33 0.36
CA GLN A 283 -7.56 13.96 1.34
C GLN A 283 -6.98 12.57 1.05
N ARG A 284 -7.81 11.58 0.67
CA ARG A 284 -7.35 10.25 0.29
C ARG A 284 -6.38 10.28 -0.88
N ASN A 285 -6.68 11.08 -1.90
CA ASN A 285 -5.80 11.26 -3.05
C ASN A 285 -4.49 11.96 -2.66
N ASN A 286 -4.53 12.92 -1.74
CA ASN A 286 -3.34 13.56 -1.18
C ASN A 286 -2.47 12.56 -0.40
N ASP A 287 -3.07 11.67 0.40
CA ASP A 287 -2.34 10.65 1.17
C ASP A 287 -1.63 9.64 0.24
N LEU A 288 -2.28 9.24 -0.87
CA LEU A 288 -1.64 8.42 -1.90
C LEU A 288 -0.40 9.10 -2.49
N ILE A 289 -0.47 10.41 -2.74
CA ILE A 289 0.63 11.25 -3.24
C ILE A 289 1.75 11.38 -2.19
N GLU A 290 1.41 11.65 -0.93
CA GLU A 290 2.35 11.80 0.18
C GLU A 290 3.12 10.53 0.49
N SER A 291 2.58 9.36 0.11
CA SER A 291 3.27 8.09 0.27
C SER A 291 4.51 7.91 -0.63
N ARG A 292 4.86 8.86 -1.53
CA ARG A 292 6.12 8.91 -2.32
C ARG A 292 6.45 7.70 -3.21
N HIS A 293 5.48 7.17 -3.96
CA HIS A 293 5.62 6.01 -4.85
C HIS A 293 4.77 6.17 -6.13
N PRO A 294 4.73 5.25 -7.13
CA PRO A 294 4.35 5.62 -8.51
C PRO A 294 2.94 6.17 -8.65
N LEU A 295 2.04 5.86 -7.72
CA LEU A 295 0.71 6.46 -7.64
C LEU A 295 0.75 7.99 -7.47
N ARG A 296 1.79 8.52 -6.82
CA ARG A 296 2.03 9.96 -6.69
C ARG A 296 2.06 10.65 -8.05
N GLU A 297 2.98 10.22 -8.91
CA GLU A 297 3.17 10.83 -10.23
C GLU A 297 1.94 10.63 -11.12
N VAL A 298 1.31 9.47 -11.02
CA VAL A 298 0.06 9.16 -11.74
C VAL A 298 -1.07 10.07 -11.30
N LEU A 299 -1.28 10.26 -10.00
CA LEU A 299 -2.31 11.13 -9.46
C LEU A 299 -2.01 12.60 -9.74
N MET A 300 -0.75 13.04 -9.63
CA MET A 300 -0.34 14.39 -9.98
C MET A 300 -0.58 14.69 -11.47
N ALA A 301 -0.30 13.75 -12.36
CA ALA A 301 -0.60 13.89 -13.78
C ALA A 301 -2.12 13.90 -14.06
N GLN A 302 -2.91 13.14 -13.29
CA GLN A 302 -4.37 13.06 -13.46
C GLN A 302 -5.12 14.26 -12.89
N THR A 303 -4.62 14.84 -11.79
CA THR A 303 -5.38 15.81 -10.98
C THR A 303 -4.68 17.15 -10.78
N GLY A 304 -3.36 17.23 -10.96
CA GLY A 304 -2.56 18.44 -10.81
C GLY A 304 -1.36 18.27 -9.87
N GLU A 305 -0.29 19.03 -10.12
CA GLU A 305 0.97 18.93 -9.36
C GLU A 305 0.85 19.50 -7.94
N THR A 306 0.08 20.58 -7.77
CA THR A 306 -0.10 21.26 -6.47
C THR A 306 -1.41 20.86 -5.81
N ALA A 307 -1.49 20.93 -4.48
CA ALA A 307 -2.73 20.66 -3.76
C ALA A 307 -3.88 21.55 -4.25
N ALA A 308 -3.62 22.84 -4.51
CA ALA A 308 -4.60 23.76 -5.07
C ALA A 308 -5.10 23.35 -6.47
N ALA A 309 -4.20 22.89 -7.35
CA ALA A 309 -4.59 22.40 -8.67
C ALA A 309 -5.46 21.13 -8.56
N ARG A 310 -5.10 20.21 -7.65
CA ARG A 310 -5.91 19.00 -7.38
C ARG A 310 -7.29 19.32 -6.85
N HIS A 311 -7.37 20.23 -5.89
CA HIS A 311 -8.64 20.73 -5.36
C HIS A 311 -9.52 21.29 -6.49
N ALA A 312 -8.97 22.19 -7.31
CA ALA A 312 -9.69 22.80 -8.42
C ALA A 312 -10.18 21.75 -9.44
N THR A 313 -9.34 20.76 -9.78
CA THR A 313 -9.70 19.66 -10.68
C THR A 313 -10.82 18.81 -10.12
N LEU A 314 -10.75 18.39 -8.85
CA LEU A 314 -11.81 17.60 -8.19
C LEU A 314 -13.12 18.39 -8.12
N LYS A 315 -13.07 19.66 -7.72
CA LYS A 315 -14.23 20.54 -7.64
C LYS A 315 -14.93 20.69 -9.00
N LEU A 316 -14.16 20.95 -10.05
CA LEU A 316 -14.68 21.08 -11.42
C LEU A 316 -15.26 19.76 -11.94
N ALA A 317 -14.58 18.64 -11.68
CA ALA A 317 -15.07 17.32 -12.06
C ALA A 317 -16.41 17.00 -11.37
N TYR A 318 -16.52 17.30 -10.08
CA TYR A 318 -17.74 17.10 -9.31
C TYR A 318 -18.89 17.98 -9.82
N GLN A 319 -18.67 19.27 -10.03
CA GLN A 319 -19.66 20.20 -10.60
C GLN A 319 -20.19 19.70 -11.96
N ARG A 320 -19.30 19.30 -12.87
CA ARG A 320 -19.70 18.74 -14.18
C ARG A 320 -20.45 17.43 -14.04
N ALA A 321 -20.10 16.60 -13.07
CA ALA A 321 -20.79 15.34 -12.85
C ALA A 321 -22.22 15.58 -12.37
N THR A 322 -22.44 16.49 -11.42
CA THR A 322 -23.78 16.78 -10.88
C THR A 322 -24.68 17.49 -11.88
N GLU A 323 -24.15 18.26 -12.83
CA GLU A 323 -24.91 18.78 -13.98
C GLU A 323 -25.43 17.68 -14.92
N LEU A 324 -24.71 16.55 -15.02
CA LEU A 324 -25.02 15.45 -15.92
C LEU A 324 -25.78 14.29 -15.24
N LEU A 325 -25.89 14.32 -13.91
CA LEU A 325 -26.54 13.29 -13.11
C LEU A 325 -27.90 13.78 -12.59
N PRO A 326 -28.92 12.91 -12.57
CA PRO A 326 -30.27 13.32 -12.16
C PRO A 326 -30.39 13.53 -10.65
N ALA A 327 -29.50 12.95 -9.85
CA ALA A 327 -29.51 13.03 -8.40
C ALA A 327 -28.14 12.70 -7.81
N VAL A 328 -27.92 13.16 -6.58
CA VAL A 328 -26.81 12.77 -5.71
C VAL A 328 -27.27 11.77 -4.66
N TRP A 329 -26.33 11.09 -4.02
CA TRP A 329 -26.58 10.16 -2.91
C TRP A 329 -25.88 10.67 -1.65
N ALA A 330 -26.59 10.70 -0.51
CA ALA A 330 -25.98 10.99 0.77
C ALA A 330 -25.39 9.70 1.38
N PRO A 331 -24.07 9.61 1.61
CA PRO A 331 -23.48 8.50 2.34
C PRO A 331 -24.05 8.40 3.77
N PRO A 332 -24.03 7.21 4.41
CA PRO A 332 -24.49 7.03 5.79
C PRO A 332 -23.78 7.98 6.77
N ALA A 333 -24.52 8.50 7.76
CA ALA A 333 -23.95 9.32 8.82
C ALA A 333 -22.92 8.51 9.63
N GLY A 334 -21.77 9.11 9.92
CA GLY A 334 -20.57 8.41 10.41
C GLY A 334 -19.43 8.39 9.39
N ALA A 335 -19.70 8.83 8.14
CA ALA A 335 -18.76 8.77 7.03
C ALA A 335 -17.38 9.29 7.41
N HIS A 336 -17.21 10.58 7.76
CA HIS A 336 -15.91 11.19 8.08
C HIS A 336 -16.15 12.45 8.92
N ILE A 337 -16.46 12.30 10.21
CA ILE A 337 -16.62 13.47 11.10
C ILE A 337 -15.24 13.86 11.63
N THR A 338 -14.73 14.97 11.07
CA THR A 338 -13.60 15.83 11.46
C THR A 338 -12.28 15.18 11.82
#